data_AF-A0A3N5JVP8-F1
#
_entry.id   AF-A0A3N5JVP8-F1
#
_cell.length_a   1.000
_cell.length_b   1.000
_cell.length_c   1.000
_cell.angle_alpha   90.00
_cell.angle_beta   90.00
_cell.angle_gamma   90.00
#
_symmetry.space_group_name_H-M   'P 1'
#
loop_
_entity.id
_entity.type
_entity.pdbx_description
1 polymer ?
#
loop_
_entity_poly.entity_id
_entity_poly.type
_entity_poly.pdbx_seq_one_letter_code
_entity_poly.pdbx_strand_id
1 'polypeptide(L)'
;DHRGVDLEEADGAKDIGYPYEAMTTGSELENGSPLDCWFNGNVAVLYKNRFDQNSFPKSSSFSGAASMVTIKDFSARSPRMTMSVEIGNQLLQRDSLVSRSLLNTAVNSFPISTKNHLYLPTSRGIYALGNNGQSLAGNSTGLLSFAASGVGAAVNVLPDSTEVVASIQDSVLRIFKLAFHNGQTSVDSTRKIYAHRFTTSPSFAQLNMPSILIGAESGSLSVLNFNGDTVSTRVVGTDPVASISVLPTPSLSKPDEYFFTSGNKLFGENSTVDLPVSAQGWMLAGAVSPRGNFIIAAQKNGTEILSFHRTLSQRNFDITVPGLGIREIAVADIDGDGEKDVILQSANSISVLNRNGSMLDGFPFQARAGLEYTGTPLVLDFNGDGRQEIVLLTNDGELWIIDRSGRLLAGFPMQVTTAGRTYPLAYLSPPSSNKIGLAFLSESGSFDAFLSSTNAAPASLTWWQHLGNEGNGNTDASISPAVPISTEYFPKSRVYNWPNPVYGQSTQIRYYTGEDANVLVTILDLSGRKITELSGKGTAGMDNEITWNVSNIQSGIYLARVEARSAAKSEVVFVKIAVVK
;
A
#
# COMPACT_ATOMS: atom_id res chain seq x y z
N ASP A 1 -15.52 20.85 -3.01
CA ASP A 1 -16.17 19.58 -2.59
C ASP A 1 -16.54 18.64 -3.73
N HIS A 2 -16.65 19.05 -5.00
CA HIS A 2 -16.95 18.16 -6.14
C HIS A 2 -18.13 17.16 -5.91
N ARG A 3 -19.04 17.48 -4.97
CA ARG A 3 -20.24 16.68 -4.63
C ARG A 3 -21.40 16.94 -5.59
N GLY A 4 -21.14 17.63 -6.70
CA GLY A 4 -22.14 17.93 -7.70
C GLY A 4 -22.53 16.66 -8.43
N VAL A 5 -23.83 16.42 -8.56
CA VAL A 5 -24.35 15.52 -9.59
C VAL A 5 -24.45 16.38 -10.84
N ASP A 6 -23.75 16.01 -11.90
CA ASP A 6 -23.96 16.61 -13.21
C ASP A 6 -25.34 16.14 -13.70
N LEU A 7 -26.31 17.05 -13.68
CA LEU A 7 -27.65 16.79 -14.17
C LEU A 7 -27.63 17.10 -15.66
N GLU A 8 -27.25 16.11 -16.45
CA GLU A 8 -27.18 16.23 -17.91
C GLU A 8 -28.61 16.18 -18.46
N GLU A 9 -29.01 17.25 -19.15
CA GLU A 9 -30.29 17.33 -19.85
C GLU A 9 -30.25 16.45 -21.10
N ALA A 10 -31.35 15.75 -21.40
CA ALA A 10 -31.47 14.83 -22.54
C ALA A 10 -31.66 15.57 -23.88
N ASP A 11 -31.37 16.86 -23.97
CA ASP A 11 -31.48 17.69 -25.16
C ASP A 11 -30.18 18.41 -25.55
N GLY A 12 -29.07 18.17 -24.83
CA GLY A 12 -27.76 18.80 -25.04
C GLY A 12 -26.75 17.93 -25.79
N ALA A 13 -25.59 18.51 -26.18
CA ALA A 13 -24.56 17.92 -27.06
C ALA A 13 -23.80 16.65 -26.58
N LYS A 14 -24.42 15.79 -25.77
CA LYS A 14 -23.90 14.49 -25.33
C LYS A 14 -24.99 13.42 -25.36
N ASP A 15 -25.65 13.23 -26.51
CA ASP A 15 -26.84 12.39 -26.66
C ASP A 15 -26.58 10.87 -26.71
N ILE A 16 -27.62 10.08 -26.40
CA ILE A 16 -27.62 8.62 -26.61
C ILE A 16 -27.70 8.33 -28.11
N GLY A 17 -26.63 7.80 -28.70
CA GLY A 17 -26.70 7.30 -30.09
C GLY A 17 -26.07 8.17 -31.16
N TYR A 18 -25.51 9.33 -30.84
CA TYR A 18 -25.04 10.29 -31.85
C TYR A 18 -23.50 10.38 -31.97
N PRO A 19 -22.91 10.01 -33.13
CA PRO A 19 -21.51 10.29 -33.43
C PRO A 19 -21.37 11.72 -33.99
N TYR A 20 -20.59 12.59 -33.35
CA TYR A 20 -20.30 13.94 -33.86
C TYR A 20 -19.26 13.90 -34.98
N GLU A 21 -19.54 14.59 -36.09
CA GLU A 21 -18.53 15.00 -37.07
C GLU A 21 -18.18 16.48 -36.83
N ALA A 22 -16.90 16.84 -36.96
CA ALA A 22 -16.33 18.13 -36.53
C ALA A 22 -16.86 19.40 -37.23
N MET A 23 -17.86 19.31 -38.11
CA MET A 23 -18.32 20.44 -38.96
C MET A 23 -19.82 20.73 -38.93
N THR A 24 -20.63 20.10 -38.07
CA THR A 24 -22.06 20.44 -37.97
C THR A 24 -22.30 21.44 -36.82
N THR A 25 -22.19 22.74 -37.11
CA THR A 25 -22.68 23.81 -36.24
C THR A 25 -23.97 24.40 -36.82
N GLY A 26 -25.06 24.40 -36.04
CA GLY A 26 -26.26 25.20 -36.34
C GLY A 26 -27.63 24.50 -36.16
N SER A 27 -28.38 24.99 -35.16
CA SER A 27 -29.84 25.20 -35.10
C SER A 27 -30.85 24.03 -35.08
N GLU A 28 -30.49 22.77 -35.23
CA GLU A 28 -31.42 21.63 -34.93
C GLU A 28 -30.87 20.63 -33.90
N LEU A 29 -29.64 20.86 -33.44
CA LEU A 29 -28.82 19.93 -32.64
C LEU A 29 -28.91 20.18 -31.12
N GLU A 30 -29.83 21.05 -30.70
CA GLU A 30 -30.08 21.46 -29.31
C GLU A 30 -31.51 21.08 -28.85
N ASN A 31 -32.25 20.33 -29.68
CA ASN A 31 -33.63 19.93 -29.39
C ASN A 31 -33.69 18.42 -29.18
N GLY A 32 -33.91 17.99 -27.93
CA GLY A 32 -33.99 16.58 -27.57
C GLY A 32 -35.11 15.83 -28.30
N SER A 33 -34.86 14.54 -28.56
CA SER A 33 -35.73 13.60 -29.23
C SER A 33 -36.31 12.58 -28.24
N PRO A 34 -37.45 11.93 -28.56
CA PRO A 34 -37.96 10.82 -27.74
C PRO A 34 -37.02 9.59 -27.66
N LEU A 35 -35.93 9.55 -28.43
CA LEU A 35 -34.89 8.51 -28.39
C LEU A 35 -33.75 8.86 -27.42
N ASP A 36 -33.79 10.04 -26.79
CA ASP A 36 -32.68 10.56 -25.97
C ASP A 36 -32.89 10.21 -24.48
N CYS A 37 -33.76 9.23 -24.21
CA CYS A 37 -34.08 8.74 -22.87
C CYS A 37 -33.78 7.25 -22.72
N TRP A 38 -33.44 6.81 -21.51
CA TRP A 38 -33.34 5.39 -21.19
C TRP A 38 -34.72 4.76 -20.92
N PHE A 39 -35.19 3.93 -21.85
CA PHE A 39 -36.41 3.12 -21.69
C PHE A 39 -36.34 1.83 -22.52
N ASN A 40 -36.91 0.74 -22.02
CA ASN A 40 -36.96 -0.52 -22.77
C ASN A 40 -37.70 -0.33 -24.11
N GLY A 41 -37.08 -0.79 -25.20
CA GLY A 41 -37.61 -0.64 -26.55
C GLY A 41 -37.19 0.64 -27.27
N ASN A 42 -36.22 1.40 -26.74
CA ASN A 42 -35.59 2.49 -27.48
C ASN A 42 -34.80 1.95 -28.69
N VAL A 43 -34.96 2.60 -29.84
CA VAL A 43 -34.42 2.19 -31.13
C VAL A 43 -33.18 2.98 -31.56
N ALA A 44 -32.62 3.84 -30.69
CA ALA A 44 -31.40 4.58 -31.01
C ALA A 44 -30.20 3.64 -31.25
N VAL A 45 -29.28 4.05 -32.13
CA VAL A 45 -28.21 3.18 -32.64
C VAL A 45 -27.22 2.72 -31.56
N LEU A 46 -26.80 3.61 -30.67
CA LEU A 46 -25.89 3.27 -29.55
C LEU A 46 -26.62 2.96 -28.25
N TYR A 47 -27.96 2.87 -28.28
CA TYR A 47 -28.74 2.61 -27.09
C TYR A 47 -28.44 1.22 -26.54
N LYS A 48 -28.20 1.20 -25.22
CA LYS A 48 -28.29 0.01 -24.38
C LYS A 48 -29.17 0.39 -23.21
N ASN A 49 -29.96 -0.56 -22.69
CA ASN A 49 -30.82 -0.33 -21.53
C ASN A 49 -30.06 -0.20 -20.20
N ARG A 50 -29.04 0.67 -20.19
CA ARG A 50 -28.09 0.92 -19.11
C ARG A 50 -27.40 2.29 -19.29
N PHE A 51 -27.25 3.00 -18.19
CA PHE A 51 -26.40 4.17 -17.99
C PHE A 51 -25.25 3.75 -17.06
N ASP A 52 -24.01 3.86 -17.53
CA ASP A 52 -22.80 3.47 -16.82
C ASP A 52 -21.54 4.18 -17.37
N GLN A 53 -20.36 3.77 -16.93
CA GLN A 53 -19.08 4.35 -17.39
C GLN A 53 -18.80 4.20 -18.90
N ASN A 54 -19.52 3.32 -19.59
CA ASN A 54 -19.38 3.01 -21.00
C ASN A 54 -20.58 3.50 -21.85
N SER A 55 -21.59 4.11 -21.24
CA SER A 55 -22.73 4.69 -21.96
C SER A 55 -22.41 6.09 -22.52
N PHE A 56 -23.35 6.67 -23.26
CA PHE A 56 -23.30 8.05 -23.72
C PHE A 56 -24.61 8.72 -23.34
N PRO A 57 -24.63 9.69 -22.40
CA PRO A 57 -23.52 10.14 -21.55
C PRO A 57 -23.00 9.06 -20.59
N LYS A 58 -21.79 9.26 -20.04
CA LYS A 58 -21.09 8.33 -19.14
C LYS A 58 -21.35 8.66 -17.69
N SER A 59 -21.41 7.65 -16.82
CA SER A 59 -21.45 7.84 -15.36
C SER A 59 -20.05 8.07 -14.75
N SER A 60 -19.16 8.82 -15.40
CA SER A 60 -17.84 9.13 -14.82
C SER A 60 -17.96 10.15 -13.67
N SER A 61 -17.06 10.07 -12.68
CA SER A 61 -16.92 11.10 -11.64
C SER A 61 -16.36 12.40 -12.22
N PHE A 62 -16.38 13.48 -11.43
CA PHE A 62 -15.79 14.78 -11.80
C PHE A 62 -14.32 14.66 -12.25
N SER A 63 -13.55 13.77 -11.63
CA SER A 63 -12.13 13.51 -11.97
C SER A 63 -11.95 12.52 -13.14
N GLY A 64 -13.04 12.04 -13.73
CA GLY A 64 -13.04 11.03 -14.80
C GLY A 64 -12.88 9.59 -14.31
N ALA A 65 -12.85 9.32 -13.00
CA ALA A 65 -12.84 7.96 -12.46
C ALA A 65 -14.22 7.30 -12.60
N ALA A 66 -14.29 5.97 -12.46
CA ALA A 66 -15.57 5.26 -12.47
C ALA A 66 -16.41 5.63 -11.22
N SER A 67 -17.63 6.15 -11.38
CA SER A 67 -18.48 6.59 -10.24
C SER A 67 -19.16 5.46 -9.47
N MET A 68 -18.94 4.20 -9.88
CA MET A 68 -19.64 3.01 -9.39
C MET A 68 -21.15 2.96 -9.69
N VAL A 69 -21.74 3.99 -10.30
CA VAL A 69 -23.18 4.04 -10.54
C VAL A 69 -23.50 3.41 -11.88
N THR A 70 -24.27 2.32 -11.84
CA THR A 70 -24.95 1.76 -13.01
C THR A 70 -26.45 1.84 -12.78
N ILE A 71 -27.18 2.46 -13.72
CA ILE A 71 -28.64 2.43 -13.74
C ILE A 71 -29.05 1.62 -14.97
N LYS A 72 -29.87 0.59 -14.82
CA LYS A 72 -30.20 -0.35 -15.91
C LYS A 72 -31.64 -0.86 -15.79
N ASP A 73 -32.04 -1.70 -16.73
CA ASP A 73 -33.35 -2.39 -16.71
C ASP A 73 -34.52 -1.39 -16.66
N PHE A 74 -34.37 -0.26 -17.36
CA PHE A 74 -35.44 0.73 -17.46
C PHE A 74 -36.65 0.09 -18.13
N SER A 75 -37.85 0.29 -17.58
CA SER A 75 -39.09 -0.24 -18.17
C SER A 75 -39.39 0.44 -19.51
N ALA A 76 -40.40 -0.07 -20.24
CA ALA A 76 -40.94 0.65 -21.38
C ALA A 76 -41.54 2.00 -20.93
N ARG A 77 -41.69 2.94 -21.86
CA ARG A 77 -42.31 4.25 -21.60
C ARG A 77 -43.72 4.06 -21.04
N SER A 78 -43.97 4.69 -19.89
CA SER A 78 -45.22 4.58 -19.14
C SER A 78 -45.31 5.75 -18.16
N PRO A 79 -46.51 6.19 -17.74
CA PRO A 79 -46.67 7.16 -16.65
C PRO A 79 -45.95 6.77 -15.34
N ARG A 80 -45.63 5.47 -15.18
CA ARG A 80 -44.74 4.96 -14.14
C ARG A 80 -43.69 4.08 -14.79
N MET A 81 -42.42 4.43 -14.59
CA MET A 81 -41.29 3.65 -15.04
C MET A 81 -40.53 3.04 -13.86
N THR A 82 -39.89 1.91 -14.09
CA THR A 82 -39.00 1.26 -13.13
C THR A 82 -37.59 1.19 -13.70
N MET A 83 -36.59 1.18 -12.83
CA MET A 83 -35.19 0.97 -13.17
C MET A 83 -34.50 0.28 -12.00
N SER A 84 -33.36 -0.35 -12.27
CA SER A 84 -32.47 -0.93 -11.27
C SER A 84 -31.24 -0.04 -11.11
N VAL A 85 -30.85 0.24 -9.87
CA VAL A 85 -29.63 0.98 -9.54
C VAL A 85 -28.66 0.01 -8.88
N GLU A 86 -27.44 -0.06 -9.41
CA GLU A 86 -26.34 -0.85 -8.89
C GLU A 86 -25.19 0.10 -8.50
N ILE A 87 -24.67 -0.09 -7.29
CA ILE A 87 -23.49 0.61 -6.78
C ILE A 87 -22.35 -0.39 -6.68
N GLY A 88 -21.39 -0.28 -7.59
CA GLY A 88 -20.34 -1.27 -7.77
C GLY A 88 -19.87 -1.35 -9.22
N ASN A 89 -18.91 -2.23 -9.44
CA ASN A 89 -18.63 -2.78 -10.76
C ASN A 89 -18.48 -4.31 -10.64
N GLN A 90 -18.09 -4.96 -11.73
CA GLN A 90 -17.89 -6.41 -11.74
C GLN A 90 -16.78 -6.90 -10.81
N LEU A 91 -15.88 -6.02 -10.36
CA LEU A 91 -14.75 -6.36 -9.50
C LEU A 91 -15.02 -6.04 -8.03
N LEU A 92 -15.82 -5.01 -7.75
CA LEU A 92 -16.00 -4.47 -6.42
C LEU A 92 -17.46 -4.03 -6.20
N GLN A 93 -18.14 -4.61 -5.22
CA GLN A 93 -19.54 -4.34 -4.89
C GLN A 93 -19.66 -3.78 -3.48
N ARG A 94 -20.64 -2.90 -3.23
CA ARG A 94 -20.84 -2.32 -1.89
C ARG A 94 -21.17 -3.41 -0.87
N ASP A 95 -20.46 -3.41 0.26
CA ASP A 95 -20.76 -4.33 1.35
C ASP A 95 -21.94 -3.83 2.19
N SER A 96 -22.70 -4.78 2.73
CA SER A 96 -23.77 -4.59 3.71
C SER A 96 -23.30 -4.02 5.06
N LEU A 97 -22.00 -4.09 5.38
CA LEU A 97 -21.38 -3.41 6.53
C LEU A 97 -21.69 -1.90 6.59
N VAL A 98 -22.08 -1.30 5.45
CA VAL A 98 -22.07 0.14 5.16
C VAL A 98 -23.33 0.92 5.54
N SER A 99 -24.26 0.36 6.31
CA SER A 99 -25.46 1.15 6.74
C SER A 99 -25.32 1.85 8.10
N ARG A 100 -24.10 2.09 8.60
CA ARG A 100 -23.88 2.85 9.84
C ARG A 100 -23.05 4.11 9.58
N SER A 101 -23.70 5.28 9.65
CA SER A 101 -22.98 6.52 9.91
C SER A 101 -22.33 6.44 11.29
N LEU A 102 -21.00 6.54 11.36
CA LEU A 102 -20.30 6.82 12.61
C LEU A 102 -20.54 8.31 12.91
N LEU A 103 -21.73 8.61 13.45
CA LEU A 103 -22.25 9.97 13.61
C LEU A 103 -21.26 10.89 14.36
N ASN A 104 -20.83 11.97 13.70
CA ASN A 104 -20.10 13.12 14.26
C ASN A 104 -18.87 12.75 15.10
N THR A 105 -18.04 11.84 14.61
CA THR A 105 -16.75 11.52 15.23
C THR A 105 -15.59 11.84 14.31
N ALA A 106 -14.67 12.66 14.78
CA ALA A 106 -13.41 12.88 14.07
C ALA A 106 -12.58 11.58 14.10
N VAL A 107 -12.00 11.23 12.96
CA VAL A 107 -11.07 10.10 12.82
C VAL A 107 -9.70 10.67 12.48
N ASN A 108 -8.69 10.29 13.25
CA ASN A 108 -7.32 10.69 13.00
C ASN A 108 -6.31 9.54 13.12
N SER A 109 -6.80 8.30 13.05
CA SER A 109 -5.99 7.10 13.13
C SER A 109 -6.52 6.02 12.20
N PHE A 110 -5.66 5.06 11.89
CA PHE A 110 -5.98 3.99 10.98
C PHE A 110 -6.90 2.95 11.65
N PRO A 111 -7.91 2.44 10.94
CA PRO A 111 -8.69 1.30 11.39
C PRO A 111 -7.86 0.01 11.32
N ILE A 112 -8.29 -1.00 12.05
CA ILE A 112 -7.61 -2.30 12.18
C ILE A 112 -8.61 -3.40 11.85
N SER A 113 -8.16 -4.39 11.10
CA SER A 113 -8.88 -5.66 10.91
C SER A 113 -8.08 -6.81 11.50
N THR A 114 -8.78 -7.67 12.23
CA THR A 114 -8.32 -9.03 12.49
C THR A 114 -8.95 -9.96 11.44
N LYS A 115 -8.75 -11.27 11.59
CA LYS A 115 -9.38 -12.26 10.71
C LYS A 115 -10.90 -12.11 10.63
N ASN A 116 -11.55 -11.75 11.74
CA ASN A 116 -13.01 -11.75 11.85
C ASN A 116 -13.61 -10.41 12.26
N HIS A 117 -12.82 -9.47 12.80
CA HIS A 117 -13.33 -8.28 13.46
C HIS A 117 -12.65 -7.01 12.93
N LEU A 118 -13.33 -5.88 13.10
CA LEU A 118 -12.93 -4.55 12.70
C LEU A 118 -12.91 -3.64 13.93
N TYR A 119 -11.87 -2.83 14.04
CA TYR A 119 -11.71 -1.83 15.08
C TYR A 119 -11.49 -0.47 14.45
N LEU A 120 -12.40 0.46 14.73
CA LEU A 120 -12.40 1.80 14.13
C LEU A 120 -12.12 2.83 15.24
N PRO A 121 -10.87 3.29 15.41
CA PRO A 121 -10.52 4.31 16.38
C PRO A 121 -11.10 5.67 15.98
N THR A 122 -11.73 6.36 16.93
CA THR A 122 -12.36 7.67 16.73
C THR A 122 -12.10 8.58 17.94
N SER A 123 -12.50 9.84 17.85
CA SER A 123 -12.44 10.77 18.98
C SER A 123 -13.34 10.39 20.18
N ARG A 124 -14.27 9.43 20.02
CA ARG A 124 -15.16 8.95 21.10
C ARG A 124 -14.74 7.62 21.71
N GLY A 125 -13.67 7.02 21.19
CA GLY A 125 -13.22 5.68 21.56
C GLY A 125 -13.08 4.78 20.33
N ILE A 126 -13.14 3.47 20.53
CA ILE A 126 -12.95 2.48 19.46
C ILE A 126 -14.26 1.75 19.22
N TYR A 127 -14.74 1.75 17.98
CA TYR A 127 -15.83 0.86 17.58
C TYR A 127 -15.26 -0.53 17.29
N ALA A 128 -15.63 -1.52 18.08
CA ALA A 128 -15.31 -2.93 17.89
C ALA A 128 -16.52 -3.63 17.24
N LEU A 129 -16.33 -4.13 16.02
CA LEU A 129 -17.38 -4.66 15.16
C LEU A 129 -16.95 -6.02 14.58
N GLY A 130 -17.88 -6.95 14.40
CA GLY A 130 -17.64 -8.12 13.57
C GLY A 130 -17.52 -7.72 12.10
N ASN A 131 -16.93 -8.59 11.27
CA ASN A 131 -16.94 -8.46 9.81
C ASN A 131 -18.36 -8.63 9.19
N ASN A 132 -19.38 -8.84 10.02
CA ASN A 132 -20.81 -8.76 9.68
C ASN A 132 -21.49 -7.50 10.25
N GLY A 133 -20.74 -6.60 10.90
CA GLY A 133 -21.21 -5.33 11.45
C GLY A 133 -21.86 -5.43 12.83
N GLN A 134 -21.88 -6.63 13.44
CA GLN A 134 -22.39 -6.81 14.79
C GLN A 134 -21.46 -6.17 15.82
N SER A 135 -22.04 -5.62 16.88
CA SER A 135 -21.27 -5.04 17.98
C SER A 135 -20.51 -6.11 18.75
N LEU A 136 -19.25 -5.79 19.07
CA LEU A 136 -18.37 -6.61 19.90
C LEU A 136 -18.12 -5.97 21.28
N ALA A 137 -18.73 -4.82 21.58
CA ALA A 137 -18.45 -4.09 22.82
C ALA A 137 -19.40 -4.43 23.99
N GLY A 138 -20.20 -5.50 23.87
CA GLY A 138 -21.23 -5.85 24.85
C GLY A 138 -22.37 -4.81 24.95
N ASN A 139 -22.48 -3.90 23.99
CA ASN A 139 -23.51 -2.87 23.89
C ASN A 139 -24.07 -2.80 22.45
N SER A 140 -25.10 -2.01 22.17
CA SER A 140 -25.72 -1.97 20.85
C SER A 140 -24.91 -1.22 19.78
N THR A 141 -23.99 -0.33 20.19
CA THR A 141 -23.25 0.55 19.28
C THR A 141 -21.93 -0.06 18.80
N GLY A 142 -21.32 -0.95 19.58
CA GLY A 142 -19.94 -1.42 19.35
C GLY A 142 -18.89 -0.50 19.95
N LEU A 143 -19.28 0.58 20.63
CA LEU A 143 -18.34 1.59 21.09
C LEU A 143 -17.72 1.21 22.45
N LEU A 144 -16.41 1.03 22.45
CA LEU A 144 -15.56 1.07 23.64
C LEU A 144 -15.30 2.54 23.97
N SER A 145 -16.20 3.15 24.74
CA SER A 145 -16.28 4.61 24.91
C SER A 145 -15.19 5.19 25.83
N PHE A 146 -14.48 6.20 25.33
CA PHE A 146 -13.60 7.06 26.12
C PHE A 146 -13.34 8.37 25.36
N ALA A 147 -13.21 9.50 26.06
CA ALA A 147 -12.89 10.78 25.40
C ALA A 147 -11.47 10.72 24.83
N ALA A 148 -11.33 10.91 23.52
CA ALA A 148 -10.04 10.82 22.85
C ALA A 148 -9.85 11.86 21.74
N SER A 149 -8.59 12.24 21.52
CA SER A 149 -8.14 12.94 20.33
C SER A 149 -6.83 12.29 19.92
N GLY A 150 -6.76 11.61 18.77
CA GLY A 150 -5.53 10.91 18.37
C GLY A 150 -5.40 9.57 19.06
N VAL A 151 -5.77 8.50 18.36
CA VAL A 151 -5.79 7.15 18.95
C VAL A 151 -4.97 6.17 18.11
N GLY A 152 -3.70 5.97 18.43
CA GLY A 152 -2.97 4.80 17.91
C GLY A 152 -3.54 3.53 18.55
N ALA A 153 -3.83 2.50 17.76
CA ALA A 153 -4.35 1.24 18.28
C ALA A 153 -3.68 0.04 17.62
N ALA A 154 -3.69 -1.09 18.30
CA ALA A 154 -3.26 -2.39 17.80
C ALA A 154 -4.12 -3.48 18.44
N VAL A 155 -4.17 -4.65 17.81
CA VAL A 155 -4.93 -5.80 18.30
C VAL A 155 -4.05 -7.04 18.27
N ASN A 156 -4.17 -7.87 19.30
CA ASN A 156 -3.60 -9.21 19.32
C ASN A 156 -4.71 -10.22 19.61
N VAL A 157 -4.70 -11.34 18.90
CA VAL A 157 -5.66 -12.43 19.10
C VAL A 157 -4.97 -13.57 19.84
N LEU A 158 -5.43 -13.86 21.06
CA LEU A 158 -4.91 -14.95 21.88
C LEU A 158 -5.41 -16.33 21.40
N PRO A 159 -4.73 -17.44 21.78
CA PRO A 159 -5.13 -18.79 21.36
C PRO A 159 -6.56 -19.20 21.78
N ASP A 160 -7.10 -18.60 22.84
CA ASP A 160 -8.47 -18.79 23.31
C ASP A 160 -9.49 -17.90 22.58
N SER A 161 -9.08 -17.21 21.50
CA SER A 161 -9.86 -16.23 20.74
C SER A 161 -10.21 -14.95 21.51
N THR A 162 -9.60 -14.72 22.68
CA THR A 162 -9.69 -13.41 23.35
C THR A 162 -8.87 -12.39 22.55
N GLU A 163 -9.45 -11.24 22.25
CA GLU A 163 -8.76 -10.15 21.57
C GLU A 163 -8.32 -9.08 22.56
N VAL A 164 -7.03 -8.76 22.52
CA VAL A 164 -6.41 -7.70 23.33
C VAL A 164 -6.21 -6.48 22.44
N VAL A 165 -6.99 -5.43 22.70
CA VAL A 165 -6.91 -4.16 21.98
C VAL A 165 -6.13 -3.17 22.82
N ALA A 166 -4.94 -2.81 22.36
CA ALA A 166 -4.12 -1.77 22.97
C ALA A 166 -4.36 -0.45 22.25
N SER A 167 -4.60 0.61 23.02
CA SER A 167 -4.93 1.94 22.51
C SER A 167 -4.15 3.01 23.26
N ILE A 168 -3.54 3.91 22.50
CA ILE A 168 -2.70 4.98 23.02
C ILE A 168 -3.33 6.33 22.71
N GLN A 169 -3.29 7.21 23.70
CA GLN A 169 -3.60 8.62 23.56
C GLN A 169 -2.64 9.43 24.46
N ASP A 170 -1.79 10.26 23.88
CA ASP A 170 -0.75 11.01 24.58
C ASP A 170 0.07 10.10 25.52
N SER A 171 -0.07 10.26 26.85
CA SER A 171 0.62 9.47 27.87
C SER A 171 -0.24 8.33 28.45
N VAL A 172 -1.39 8.05 27.86
CA VAL A 172 -2.37 7.09 28.38
C VAL A 172 -2.41 5.86 27.51
N LEU A 173 -2.15 4.69 28.10
CA LEU A 173 -2.43 3.39 27.50
C LEU A 173 -3.75 2.86 28.06
N ARG A 174 -4.63 2.44 27.17
CA ARG A 174 -5.84 1.67 27.48
C ARG A 174 -5.72 0.31 26.84
N ILE A 175 -6.06 -0.72 27.58
CA ILE A 175 -6.11 -2.09 27.09
C ILE A 175 -7.53 -2.59 27.30
N PHE A 176 -8.12 -3.16 26.26
CA PHE A 176 -9.38 -3.87 26.33
C PHE A 176 -9.14 -5.34 26.04
N LYS A 177 -9.72 -6.24 26.83
CA LYS A 177 -9.75 -7.67 26.57
C LYS A 177 -11.18 -8.06 26.24
N LEU A 178 -11.41 -8.46 25.00
CA LEU A 178 -12.71 -8.85 24.49
C LEU A 178 -12.73 -10.37 24.34
N ALA A 179 -13.60 -11.04 25.08
CA ALA A 179 -13.80 -12.48 24.96
C ALA A 179 -15.21 -12.79 24.47
N PHE A 180 -15.32 -13.70 23.51
CA PHE A 180 -16.55 -14.00 22.77
C PHE A 180 -17.01 -15.42 23.08
N HIS A 181 -18.06 -15.58 23.89
CA HIS A 181 -18.55 -16.89 24.32
C HIS A 181 -20.06 -16.99 24.10
N ASN A 182 -20.51 -17.98 23.31
CA ASN A 182 -21.94 -18.27 23.07
C ASN A 182 -22.79 -17.05 22.68
N GLY A 183 -22.24 -16.15 21.85
CA GLY A 183 -22.94 -14.94 21.41
C GLY A 183 -23.01 -13.82 22.46
N GLN A 184 -22.33 -13.97 23.60
CA GLN A 184 -22.11 -12.92 24.58
C GLN A 184 -20.66 -12.43 24.51
N THR A 185 -20.49 -11.12 24.70
CA THR A 185 -19.16 -10.50 24.79
C THR A 185 -18.91 -10.01 26.21
N SER A 186 -17.79 -10.43 26.80
CA SER A 186 -17.25 -9.82 28.01
C SER A 186 -16.12 -8.87 27.63
N VAL A 187 -16.14 -7.66 28.18
CA VAL A 187 -15.10 -6.66 27.99
C VAL A 187 -14.48 -6.33 29.35
N ASP A 188 -13.20 -6.61 29.51
CA ASP A 188 -12.38 -6.09 30.61
C ASP A 188 -11.52 -4.93 30.10
N SER A 189 -11.25 -3.93 30.93
CA SER A 189 -10.44 -2.78 30.53
C SER A 189 -9.47 -2.33 31.61
N THR A 190 -8.24 -2.02 31.19
CA THR A 190 -7.21 -1.44 32.04
C THR A 190 -6.78 -0.10 31.49
N ARG A 191 -6.57 0.89 32.37
CA ARG A 191 -6.03 2.20 32.02
C ARG A 191 -4.77 2.49 32.82
N LYS A 192 -3.69 2.82 32.13
CA LYS A 192 -2.39 3.22 32.69
C LYS A 192 -2.00 4.60 32.19
N ILE A 193 -1.38 5.40 33.06
CA ILE A 193 -0.83 6.72 32.73
C ILE A 193 0.67 6.66 32.93
N TYR A 194 1.43 7.19 31.98
CA TYR A 194 2.88 7.23 32.00
C TYR A 194 3.38 8.67 32.12
N ALA A 195 4.65 8.82 32.50
CA ALA A 195 5.26 10.14 32.72
C ALA A 195 5.55 10.91 31.42
N HIS A 196 5.60 10.21 30.28
CA HIS A 196 5.98 10.76 28.97
C HIS A 196 4.86 10.53 27.96
N ARG A 197 4.80 11.36 26.92
CA ARG A 197 3.88 11.11 25.79
C ARG A 197 4.45 10.02 24.89
N PHE A 198 3.56 9.17 24.41
CA PHE A 198 3.87 8.14 23.45
C PHE A 198 3.88 8.72 22.03
N THR A 199 4.82 8.23 21.23
CA THR A 199 5.08 8.73 19.87
C THR A 199 4.89 7.67 18.80
N THR A 200 4.74 6.41 19.19
CA THR A 200 4.42 5.30 18.29
C THR A 200 3.05 4.72 18.63
N SER A 201 2.42 4.08 17.65
CA SER A 201 1.33 3.13 17.91
C SER A 201 1.86 1.98 18.80
N PRO A 202 1.00 1.31 19.58
CA PRO A 202 1.42 0.10 20.25
C PRO A 202 1.73 -0.97 19.20
N SER A 203 2.77 -1.76 19.42
CA SER A 203 3.12 -2.91 18.59
C SER A 203 3.16 -4.17 19.44
N PHE A 204 2.44 -5.19 19.04
CA PHE A 204 2.45 -6.49 19.72
C PHE A 204 3.65 -7.32 19.26
N ALA A 205 4.28 -8.01 20.21
CA ALA A 205 5.42 -8.88 19.96
C ALA A 205 5.36 -10.12 20.86
N GLN A 206 5.75 -11.27 20.31
CA GLN A 206 5.97 -12.51 21.06
C GLN A 206 7.44 -12.58 21.50
N LEU A 207 7.77 -11.83 22.56
CA LEU A 207 9.09 -11.93 23.20
C LEU A 207 9.14 -13.17 24.12
N ASN A 208 9.99 -13.14 25.15
CA ASN A 208 9.98 -14.15 26.24
C ASN A 208 8.60 -14.29 26.91
N MET A 209 7.75 -13.27 26.74
CA MET A 209 6.34 -13.26 27.08
C MET A 209 5.58 -12.39 26.05
N PRO A 210 4.27 -12.61 25.84
CA PRO A 210 3.45 -11.73 25.02
C PRO A 210 3.55 -10.29 25.53
N SER A 211 3.99 -9.39 24.66
CA SER A 211 4.40 -8.03 25.04
C SER A 211 3.82 -6.96 24.11
N ILE A 212 3.65 -5.77 24.66
CA ILE A 212 3.32 -4.55 23.93
C ILE A 212 4.55 -3.64 23.97
N LEU A 213 5.02 -3.22 22.80
CA LEU A 213 6.11 -2.27 22.62
C LEU A 213 5.53 -0.88 22.36
N ILE A 214 6.04 0.12 23.08
CA ILE A 214 5.62 1.53 22.90
C ILE A 214 6.83 2.46 23.02
N GLY A 215 7.01 3.33 22.02
CA GLY A 215 8.00 4.40 22.02
C GLY A 215 7.44 5.71 22.58
N ALA A 216 8.29 6.51 23.23
CA ALA A 216 7.93 7.80 23.80
C ALA A 216 8.81 8.96 23.32
N GLU A 217 8.32 10.19 23.54
CA GLU A 217 9.00 11.45 23.19
C GLU A 217 10.34 11.63 23.92
N SER A 218 10.50 10.96 25.06
CA SER A 218 11.71 10.97 25.89
C SER A 218 12.82 10.04 25.39
N GLY A 219 12.68 9.42 24.21
CA GLY A 219 13.63 8.44 23.69
C GLY A 219 13.62 7.10 24.44
N SER A 220 12.53 6.80 25.15
CA SER A 220 12.35 5.52 25.84
C SER A 220 11.47 4.57 25.04
N LEU A 221 11.92 3.33 24.88
CA LEU A 221 11.10 2.20 24.45
C LEU A 221 10.68 1.39 25.67
N SER A 222 9.37 1.23 25.88
CA SER A 222 8.81 0.40 26.95
C SER A 222 8.32 -0.94 26.41
N VAL A 223 8.67 -2.01 27.11
CA VAL A 223 8.11 -3.35 26.95
C VAL A 223 7.13 -3.57 28.08
N LEU A 224 5.86 -3.81 27.74
CA LEU A 224 4.76 -3.94 28.67
C LEU A 224 4.12 -5.32 28.53
N ASN A 225 3.54 -5.85 29.60
CA ASN A 225 2.67 -7.02 29.51
C ASN A 225 1.26 -6.62 29.00
N PHE A 226 0.37 -7.60 28.78
CA PHE A 226 -1.00 -7.36 28.31
C PHE A 226 -1.96 -6.76 29.37
N ASN A 227 -1.45 -6.41 30.56
CA ASN A 227 -2.15 -5.58 31.55
C ASN A 227 -1.61 -4.14 31.55
N GLY A 228 -0.60 -3.83 30.72
CA GLY A 228 0.05 -2.53 30.66
C GLY A 228 1.04 -2.30 31.80
N ASP A 229 1.43 -3.33 32.54
CA ASP A 229 2.52 -3.19 33.51
C ASP A 229 3.86 -3.23 32.79
N THR A 230 4.76 -2.32 33.15
CA THR A 230 6.10 -2.25 32.57
C THR A 230 6.92 -3.46 32.97
N VAL A 231 7.36 -4.24 31.98
CA VAL A 231 8.31 -5.35 32.14
C VAL A 231 9.73 -4.80 32.11
N SER A 232 10.02 -3.93 31.13
CA SER A 232 11.31 -3.25 31.02
C SER A 232 11.18 -1.94 30.25
N THR A 233 12.11 -1.01 30.46
CA THR A 233 12.23 0.21 29.67
C THR A 233 13.67 0.41 29.26
N ARG A 234 13.90 0.67 27.98
CA ARG A 234 15.20 1.03 27.41
C ARG A 234 15.19 2.50 27.03
N VAL A 235 16.05 3.30 27.66
CA VAL A 235 16.25 4.71 27.32
C VAL A 235 17.52 4.82 26.49
N VAL A 236 17.44 5.36 25.27
CA VAL A 236 18.57 5.42 24.33
C VAL A 236 19.06 6.85 24.04
N GLY A 237 18.36 7.86 24.51
CA GLY A 237 18.67 9.27 24.28
C GLY A 237 17.51 10.16 24.70
N THR A 238 17.49 11.37 24.17
CA THR A 238 16.42 12.36 24.40
C THR A 238 15.54 12.57 23.18
N ASP A 239 15.92 12.04 22.02
CA ASP A 239 15.13 12.14 20.79
C ASP A 239 13.96 11.17 20.83
N PRO A 240 12.76 11.55 20.36
CA PRO A 240 11.60 10.68 20.31
C PRO A 240 11.86 9.34 19.61
N VAL A 241 11.27 8.27 20.12
CA VAL A 241 11.18 7.01 19.38
C VAL A 241 10.20 7.22 18.21
N ALA A 242 10.66 7.10 16.98
CA ALA A 242 9.88 7.50 15.80
C ALA A 242 9.13 6.33 15.12
N SER A 243 9.71 5.14 15.13
CA SER A 243 9.13 3.95 14.49
C SER A 243 9.59 2.68 15.20
N ILE A 244 8.75 1.66 15.16
CA ILE A 244 9.03 0.30 15.64
C ILE A 244 8.76 -0.69 14.49
N SER A 245 9.54 -1.77 14.45
CA SER A 245 9.26 -2.96 13.65
C SER A 245 9.57 -4.20 14.50
N VAL A 246 8.69 -5.19 14.41
CA VAL A 246 8.78 -6.48 15.10
C VAL A 246 9.00 -7.54 14.05
N LEU A 247 10.16 -8.17 14.08
CA LEU A 247 10.60 -9.14 13.10
C LEU A 247 10.59 -10.54 13.75
N PRO A 248 9.75 -11.47 13.27
CA PRO A 248 9.76 -12.82 13.81
C PRO A 248 11.06 -13.52 13.47
N THR A 249 11.53 -14.35 14.39
CA THR A 249 12.72 -15.18 14.14
C THR A 249 12.31 -16.46 13.40
N PRO A 250 13.18 -17.03 12.54
CA PRO A 250 12.87 -18.24 11.79
C PRO A 250 12.58 -19.50 12.64
N SER A 251 12.73 -19.41 13.97
CA SER A 251 12.56 -20.52 14.91
C SER A 251 11.36 -20.23 15.81
N LEU A 252 10.33 -21.06 15.75
CA LEU A 252 9.13 -20.96 16.61
C LEU A 252 9.45 -21.04 18.12
N SER A 253 10.66 -21.47 18.49
CA SER A 253 11.17 -21.53 19.87
C SER A 253 11.93 -20.28 20.31
N LYS A 254 12.15 -19.32 19.41
CA LYS A 254 12.86 -18.07 19.72
C LYS A 254 11.88 -16.91 19.72
N PRO A 255 12.07 -15.94 20.63
CA PRO A 255 11.25 -14.73 20.65
C PRO A 255 11.40 -13.94 19.34
N ASP A 256 10.42 -13.09 19.08
CA ASP A 256 10.53 -12.04 18.07
C ASP A 256 11.70 -11.11 18.39
N GLU A 257 12.31 -10.53 17.35
CA GLU A 257 13.29 -9.46 17.46
C GLU A 257 12.57 -8.12 17.24
N TYR A 258 12.95 -7.07 17.99
CA TYR A 258 12.40 -5.74 17.77
C TYR A 258 13.48 -4.72 17.37
N PHE A 259 13.06 -3.79 16.53
CA PHE A 259 13.86 -2.70 16.01
C PHE A 259 13.13 -1.39 16.19
N PHE A 260 13.86 -0.31 16.47
CA PHE A 260 13.27 1.01 16.60
C PHE A 260 14.25 2.12 16.24
N THR A 261 13.69 3.27 15.84
CA THR A 261 14.46 4.47 15.51
C THR A 261 14.28 5.54 16.58
N SER A 262 15.35 6.24 16.91
CA SER A 262 15.33 7.44 17.76
C SER A 262 16.45 8.36 17.30
N GLY A 263 16.10 9.62 17.01
CA GLY A 263 17.02 10.57 16.38
C GLY A 263 17.56 10.05 15.04
N ASN A 264 18.88 10.05 14.91
CA ASN A 264 19.60 9.55 13.74
C ASN A 264 20.16 8.14 13.93
N LYS A 265 19.52 7.29 14.74
CA LYS A 265 19.99 5.92 15.02
C LYS A 265 18.88 4.90 14.82
N LEU A 266 19.28 3.73 14.33
CA LEU A 266 18.49 2.50 14.35
C LEU A 266 19.05 1.59 15.44
N PHE A 267 18.18 1.09 16.30
CA PHE A 267 18.50 0.16 17.37
C PHE A 267 17.84 -1.20 17.09
N GLY A 268 18.63 -2.26 17.15
CA GLY A 268 18.13 -3.61 17.45
C GLY A 268 18.27 -3.89 18.94
N GLU A 269 17.94 -5.11 19.39
CA GLU A 269 18.05 -5.48 20.80
C GLU A 269 19.46 -5.25 21.37
N ASN A 270 20.47 -5.73 20.64
CA ASN A 270 21.88 -5.72 21.07
C ASN A 270 22.82 -5.02 20.07
N SER A 271 22.26 -4.34 19.07
CA SER A 271 23.03 -3.66 18.02
C SER A 271 22.47 -2.27 17.75
N THR A 272 23.30 -1.40 17.18
CA THR A 272 22.90 -0.05 16.76
C THR A 272 23.72 0.38 15.55
N VAL A 273 23.09 1.14 14.66
CA VAL A 273 23.73 1.76 13.51
C VAL A 273 23.31 3.22 13.39
N ASP A 274 24.23 4.05 12.92
CA ASP A 274 23.95 5.44 12.59
C ASP A 274 23.21 5.52 11.25
N LEU A 275 22.18 6.36 11.24
CA LEU A 275 21.44 6.81 10.08
C LEU A 275 21.85 8.26 9.77
N PRO A 276 21.65 8.71 8.54
CA PRO A 276 21.75 10.13 8.22
C PRO A 276 20.81 10.98 9.07
N VAL A 277 21.18 12.23 9.28
CA VAL A 277 20.38 13.18 10.07
C VAL A 277 19.06 13.45 9.36
N SER A 278 17.95 13.26 10.09
CA SER A 278 16.60 13.50 9.57
C SER A 278 15.83 14.38 10.54
N ALA A 279 15.28 15.49 10.04
CA ALA A 279 14.46 16.39 10.85
C ALA A 279 13.09 15.78 11.23
N GLN A 280 12.60 14.82 10.44
CA GLN A 280 11.28 14.19 10.61
C GLN A 280 11.39 12.73 11.11
N GLY A 281 12.60 12.26 11.36
CA GLY A 281 12.89 10.89 11.77
C GLY A 281 12.84 9.88 10.63
N TRP A 282 12.77 8.61 11.03
CA TRP A 282 12.89 7.44 10.15
C TRP A 282 11.77 6.45 10.42
N MET A 283 11.15 5.95 9.36
CA MET A 283 10.17 4.86 9.39
C MET A 283 10.89 3.54 9.18
N LEU A 284 10.40 2.48 9.82
CA LEU A 284 10.93 1.12 9.66
C LEU A 284 9.98 0.24 8.86
N ALA A 285 10.49 -0.85 8.31
CA ALA A 285 9.73 -2.04 7.97
C ALA A 285 10.64 -3.26 8.01
N GLY A 286 10.13 -4.39 8.49
CA GLY A 286 10.86 -5.65 8.55
C GLY A 286 10.41 -6.62 7.46
N ALA A 287 11.32 -7.45 6.97
CA ALA A 287 11.02 -8.44 5.95
C ALA A 287 11.66 -9.79 6.29
N VAL A 288 10.85 -10.85 6.25
CA VAL A 288 11.32 -12.24 6.24
C VAL A 288 11.47 -12.67 4.79
N SER A 289 12.67 -13.14 4.41
CA SER A 289 12.94 -13.55 3.03
C SER A 289 13.93 -14.71 2.96
N PRO A 290 13.88 -15.55 1.92
CA PRO A 290 14.74 -16.74 1.78
C PRO A 290 16.24 -16.44 1.87
N ARG A 291 16.72 -15.33 1.30
CA ARG A 291 18.13 -14.89 1.39
C ARG A 291 18.49 -14.18 2.70
N GLY A 292 17.59 -14.20 3.68
CA GLY A 292 17.81 -13.71 5.02
C GLY A 292 17.07 -12.40 5.29
N ASN A 293 16.50 -12.35 6.50
CA ASN A 293 15.66 -11.25 6.95
C ASN A 293 16.43 -9.93 6.99
N PHE A 294 15.72 -8.85 6.70
CA PHE A 294 16.29 -7.51 6.67
C PHE A 294 15.32 -6.48 7.25
N ILE A 295 15.88 -5.34 7.64
CA ILE A 295 15.16 -4.16 8.13
C ILE A 295 15.44 -3.01 7.18
N ILE A 296 14.37 -2.34 6.78
CA ILE A 296 14.43 -1.09 6.02
C ILE A 296 14.27 0.08 6.97
N ALA A 297 15.07 1.12 6.77
CA ALA A 297 14.87 2.45 7.33
C ALA A 297 14.65 3.44 6.18
N ALA A 298 13.49 4.08 6.14
CA ALA A 298 13.12 5.09 5.15
C ALA A 298 12.96 6.46 5.80
N GLN A 299 13.56 7.49 5.22
CA GLN A 299 13.54 8.84 5.78
C GLN A 299 12.14 9.46 5.61
N LYS A 300 11.48 9.80 6.72
CA LYS A 300 10.13 10.38 6.67
C LYS A 300 10.16 11.76 6.01
N ASN A 301 9.32 11.98 5.00
CA ASN A 301 9.29 13.17 4.13
C ASN A 301 10.64 13.49 3.46
N GLY A 302 11.58 12.54 3.46
CA GLY A 302 12.87 12.64 2.80
C GLY A 302 12.98 11.63 1.66
N THR A 303 14.18 11.43 1.14
CA THR A 303 14.39 10.62 -0.07
C THR A 303 15.31 9.42 0.15
N GLU A 304 15.88 9.28 1.34
CA GLU A 304 16.87 8.26 1.64
C GLU A 304 16.23 6.96 2.15
N ILE A 305 16.73 5.83 1.66
CA ILE A 305 16.37 4.49 2.12
C ILE A 305 17.63 3.67 2.35
N LEU A 306 17.69 3.03 3.51
CA LEU A 306 18.75 2.13 3.89
C LEU A 306 18.17 0.76 4.23
N SER A 307 18.78 -0.30 3.71
CA SER A 307 18.44 -1.68 4.04
C SER A 307 19.58 -2.34 4.80
N PHE A 308 19.26 -3.04 5.88
CA PHE A 308 20.23 -3.73 6.73
C PHE A 308 19.84 -5.19 6.90
N HIS A 309 20.81 -6.09 6.90
CA HIS A 309 20.59 -7.44 7.43
C HIS A 309 20.08 -7.35 8.89
N ARG A 310 19.25 -8.29 9.33
CA ARG A 310 18.62 -8.27 10.68
C ARG A 310 19.59 -8.07 11.85
N THR A 311 20.86 -8.46 11.71
CA THR A 311 21.89 -8.26 12.75
C THR A 311 22.38 -6.81 12.85
N LEU A 312 22.00 -5.96 11.90
CA LEU A 312 22.51 -4.61 11.66
C LEU A 312 24.02 -4.54 11.36
N SER A 313 24.70 -5.68 11.20
CA SER A 313 26.13 -5.75 10.95
C SER A 313 26.51 -5.51 9.49
N GLN A 314 25.53 -5.60 8.58
CA GLN A 314 25.73 -5.46 7.14
C GLN A 314 24.61 -4.60 6.56
N ARG A 315 24.99 -3.61 5.75
CA ARG A 315 24.07 -2.85 4.91
C ARG A 315 23.89 -3.60 3.58
N ASN A 316 22.65 -3.81 3.17
CA ASN A 316 22.30 -4.43 1.88
C ASN A 316 22.37 -3.39 0.77
N PHE A 317 21.73 -2.23 0.96
CA PHE A 317 21.79 -1.09 0.05
C PHE A 317 21.56 0.24 0.79
N ASP A 318 21.92 1.32 0.10
CA ASP A 318 21.73 2.72 0.50
C ASP A 318 21.44 3.51 -0.77
N ILE A 319 20.21 3.97 -0.93
CA ILE A 319 19.80 4.66 -2.15
C ILE A 319 18.94 5.88 -1.84
N THR A 320 18.90 6.79 -2.82
CA THR A 320 17.97 7.92 -2.83
C THR A 320 16.91 7.67 -3.88
N VAL A 321 15.64 7.70 -3.49
CA VAL A 321 14.52 7.67 -4.45
C VAL A 321 14.07 9.08 -4.81
N PRO A 322 13.86 9.38 -6.10
CA PRO A 322 13.30 10.66 -6.50
C PRO A 322 11.83 10.76 -6.07
N GLY A 323 11.40 11.91 -5.56
CA GLY A 323 10.00 12.14 -5.19
C GLY A 323 9.80 13.29 -4.20
N LEU A 324 8.54 13.56 -3.86
CA LEU A 324 8.13 14.59 -2.90
C LEU A 324 8.23 14.12 -1.44
N GLY A 325 9.27 13.35 -1.12
CA GLY A 325 9.47 12.75 0.18
C GLY A 325 8.67 11.46 0.40
N ILE A 326 9.23 10.52 1.17
CA ILE A 326 8.61 9.24 1.50
C ILE A 326 7.63 9.45 2.66
N ARG A 327 6.34 9.14 2.44
CA ARG A 327 5.27 9.31 3.43
C ARG A 327 4.96 8.02 4.18
N GLU A 328 4.96 6.88 3.46
CA GLU A 328 4.65 5.56 4.00
C GLU A 328 5.54 4.49 3.35
N ILE A 329 5.67 3.35 4.04
CA ILE A 329 6.46 2.19 3.63
C ILE A 329 5.65 0.91 3.85
N ALA A 330 5.78 -0.02 2.91
CA ALA A 330 5.34 -1.40 3.05
C ALA A 330 6.40 -2.35 2.49
N VAL A 331 6.33 -3.63 2.86
CA VAL A 331 7.13 -4.68 2.23
C VAL A 331 6.25 -5.85 1.83
N ALA A 332 6.58 -6.47 0.70
CA ALA A 332 5.81 -7.55 0.09
C ALA A 332 6.59 -8.16 -1.08
N ASP A 333 6.25 -9.38 -1.50
CA ASP A 333 6.83 -10.00 -2.70
C ASP A 333 5.95 -9.63 -3.92
N ILE A 334 6.32 -8.56 -4.63
CA ILE A 334 5.52 -7.99 -5.72
C ILE A 334 5.85 -8.65 -7.05
N ASP A 335 7.14 -8.90 -7.34
CA ASP A 335 7.54 -9.61 -8.56
C ASP A 335 7.52 -11.15 -8.43
N GLY A 336 7.10 -11.69 -7.29
CA GLY A 336 6.92 -13.13 -7.10
C GLY A 336 8.23 -13.90 -7.19
N ASP A 337 9.39 -13.26 -7.02
CA ASP A 337 10.70 -13.93 -7.02
C ASP A 337 11.00 -14.63 -5.68
N GLY A 338 10.08 -14.51 -4.71
CA GLY A 338 10.16 -15.11 -3.37
C GLY A 338 10.91 -14.27 -2.35
N GLU A 339 11.61 -13.21 -2.77
CA GLU A 339 12.16 -12.19 -1.88
C GLU A 339 11.15 -11.07 -1.64
N LYS A 340 11.39 -10.27 -0.58
CA LYS A 340 10.55 -9.12 -0.31
C LYS A 340 11.09 -7.88 -1.01
N ASP A 341 10.18 -7.18 -1.65
CA ASP A 341 10.35 -5.85 -2.20
C ASP A 341 9.94 -4.79 -1.17
N VAL A 342 10.43 -3.58 -1.39
CA VAL A 342 10.18 -2.39 -0.58
C VAL A 342 9.31 -1.45 -1.38
N ILE A 343 8.11 -1.19 -0.87
CA ILE A 343 7.13 -0.26 -1.46
C ILE A 343 7.25 1.06 -0.72
N LEU A 344 7.46 2.13 -1.46
CA LEU A 344 7.65 3.47 -0.95
C LEU A 344 6.59 4.38 -1.55
N GLN A 345 5.71 4.89 -0.70
CA GLN A 345 4.70 5.84 -1.10
C GLN A 345 5.19 7.26 -0.84
N SER A 346 5.35 8.03 -1.91
CA SER A 346 5.48 9.49 -1.88
C SER A 346 4.11 10.15 -2.10
N ALA A 347 4.07 11.48 -2.08
CA ALA A 347 2.84 12.23 -2.31
C ALA A 347 2.10 11.82 -3.58
N ASN A 348 2.82 11.62 -4.69
CA ASN A 348 2.24 11.42 -6.01
C ASN A 348 2.83 10.21 -6.76
N SER A 349 3.65 9.39 -6.10
CA SER A 349 4.30 8.26 -6.74
C SER A 349 4.48 7.09 -5.78
N ILE A 350 4.42 5.88 -6.34
CA ILE A 350 4.83 4.64 -5.69
C ILE A 350 6.09 4.15 -6.35
N SER A 351 7.15 3.98 -5.57
CA SER A 351 8.37 3.28 -6.00
C SER A 351 8.39 1.90 -5.37
N VAL A 352 8.77 0.88 -6.14
CA VAL A 352 8.98 -0.48 -5.62
C VAL A 352 10.39 -0.90 -5.92
N LEU A 353 11.13 -1.31 -4.90
CA LEU A 353 12.53 -1.68 -4.97
C LEU A 353 12.68 -3.14 -4.57
N ASN A 354 13.46 -3.91 -5.31
CA ASN A 354 13.82 -5.23 -4.87
C ASN A 354 14.76 -5.21 -3.67
N ARG A 355 15.09 -6.39 -3.15
CA ARG A 355 15.98 -6.58 -2.01
C ARG A 355 17.36 -5.93 -2.17
N ASN A 356 17.83 -5.71 -3.40
CA ASN A 356 19.11 -5.07 -3.70
C ASN A 356 19.01 -3.56 -3.95
N GLY A 357 17.83 -2.97 -3.82
CA GLY A 357 17.58 -1.56 -4.06
C GLY A 357 17.41 -1.21 -5.55
N SER A 358 17.29 -2.22 -6.43
CA SER A 358 16.97 -1.99 -7.85
C SER A 358 15.46 -1.81 -8.00
N MET A 359 15.04 -0.81 -8.76
CA MET A 359 13.61 -0.54 -8.95
C MET A 359 12.93 -1.63 -9.79
N LEU A 360 11.73 -2.07 -9.44
CA LEU A 360 11.01 -3.03 -10.28
C LEU A 360 10.56 -2.42 -11.60
N ASP A 361 10.45 -3.25 -12.63
CA ASP A 361 9.91 -2.84 -13.94
C ASP A 361 8.48 -2.28 -13.78
N GLY A 362 8.18 -1.15 -14.43
CA GLY A 362 6.87 -0.49 -14.33
C GLY A 362 6.76 0.56 -13.21
N PHE A 363 7.78 0.67 -12.36
CA PHE A 363 7.86 1.69 -11.30
C PHE A 363 8.91 2.77 -11.64
N PRO A 364 8.75 4.01 -11.14
CA PRO A 364 7.72 4.45 -10.21
C PRO A 364 6.36 4.64 -10.89
N PHE A 365 5.30 4.24 -10.22
CA PHE A 365 3.93 4.46 -10.68
C PHE A 365 3.44 5.83 -10.23
N GLN A 366 3.13 6.72 -11.18
CA GLN A 366 2.76 8.11 -10.92
C GLN A 366 1.24 8.27 -10.84
N ALA A 367 0.78 9.04 -9.86
CA ALA A 367 -0.60 9.53 -9.82
C ALA A 367 -0.86 10.50 -10.99
N ARG A 368 -2.13 10.67 -11.36
CA ARG A 368 -2.52 11.73 -12.31
C ARG A 368 -2.19 13.11 -11.73
N ALA A 369 -1.93 14.07 -12.61
CA ALA A 369 -1.61 15.43 -12.21
C ALA A 369 -2.71 16.02 -11.28
N GLY A 370 -2.30 16.58 -10.15
CA GLY A 370 -3.19 17.16 -9.15
C GLY A 370 -3.69 16.18 -8.06
N LEU A 371 -3.44 14.87 -8.22
CA LEU A 371 -3.79 13.87 -7.22
C LEU A 371 -2.60 13.52 -6.34
N GLU A 372 -2.87 13.30 -5.05
CA GLU A 372 -1.92 12.76 -4.10
C GLU A 372 -2.43 11.48 -3.45
N TYR A 373 -1.55 10.52 -3.22
CA TYR A 373 -1.86 9.35 -2.41
C TYR A 373 -2.03 9.73 -0.93
N THR A 374 -3.05 9.15 -0.31
CA THR A 374 -3.43 9.34 1.09
C THR A 374 -3.52 8.00 1.80
N GLY A 375 -3.42 8.02 3.12
CA GLY A 375 -3.36 6.78 3.91
C GLY A 375 -2.07 6.01 3.64
N THR A 376 -2.15 4.68 3.73
CA THR A 376 -1.03 3.74 3.61
C THR A 376 -1.27 2.80 2.42
N PRO A 377 -0.23 2.37 1.67
CA PRO A 377 -0.42 1.40 0.61
C PRO A 377 -0.81 0.05 1.23
N LEU A 378 -1.81 -0.62 0.64
CA LEU A 378 -2.15 -1.99 1.02
C LEU A 378 -1.59 -2.96 -0.02
N VAL A 379 -1.23 -4.16 0.43
CA VAL A 379 -0.77 -5.24 -0.45
C VAL A 379 -1.58 -6.50 -0.21
N LEU A 380 -2.25 -6.97 -1.27
CA LEU A 380 -3.14 -8.12 -1.25
C LEU A 380 -3.30 -8.72 -2.63
N ASP A 381 -3.57 -10.02 -2.70
CA ASP A 381 -4.04 -10.69 -3.93
C ASP A 381 -5.51 -10.35 -4.12
N PHE A 382 -5.80 -9.25 -4.82
CA PHE A 382 -7.15 -8.74 -4.98
C PHE A 382 -7.92 -9.50 -6.05
N ASN A 383 -7.25 -9.90 -7.13
CA ASN A 383 -7.89 -10.57 -8.27
C ASN A 383 -7.97 -12.12 -8.12
N GLY A 384 -7.33 -12.70 -7.10
CA GLY A 384 -7.35 -14.12 -6.79
C GLY A 384 -6.45 -14.97 -7.69
N ASP A 385 -5.46 -14.38 -8.36
CA ASP A 385 -4.52 -15.09 -9.25
C ASP A 385 -3.27 -15.63 -8.53
N GLY A 386 -3.19 -15.43 -7.22
CA GLY A 386 -2.06 -15.84 -6.38
C GLY A 386 -0.90 -14.86 -6.39
N ARG A 387 -1.04 -13.69 -7.02
CA ARG A 387 -0.05 -12.60 -7.04
C ARG A 387 -0.62 -11.39 -6.33
N GLN A 388 0.27 -10.58 -5.80
CA GLN A 388 -0.14 -9.44 -4.99
C GLN A 388 -0.28 -8.18 -5.85
N GLU A 389 -1.35 -7.44 -5.61
CA GLU A 389 -1.55 -6.08 -6.10
C GLU A 389 -1.27 -5.05 -5.01
N ILE A 390 -0.93 -3.83 -5.45
CA ILE A 390 -0.82 -2.67 -4.56
C ILE A 390 -2.10 -1.86 -4.68
N VAL A 391 -2.76 -1.65 -3.55
CA VAL A 391 -3.99 -0.86 -3.42
C VAL A 391 -3.66 0.50 -2.82
N LEU A 392 -4.06 1.55 -3.54
CA LEU A 392 -3.77 2.94 -3.21
C LEU A 392 -5.05 3.76 -3.19
N LEU A 393 -5.08 4.78 -2.36
CA LEU A 393 -6.17 5.74 -2.29
C LEU A 393 -5.64 7.14 -2.51
N THR A 394 -6.39 7.96 -3.24
CA THR A 394 -6.03 9.38 -3.47
C THR A 394 -6.80 10.31 -2.54
N ASN A 395 -6.29 11.53 -2.39
CA ASN A 395 -6.92 12.64 -1.68
C ASN A 395 -8.29 13.05 -2.26
N ASP A 396 -8.60 12.70 -3.50
CA ASP A 396 -9.93 12.88 -4.11
C ASP A 396 -10.87 11.69 -3.87
N GLY A 397 -10.43 10.65 -3.17
CA GLY A 397 -11.25 9.47 -2.83
C GLY A 397 -11.28 8.39 -3.92
N GLU A 398 -10.32 8.42 -4.84
CA GLU A 398 -10.17 7.39 -5.87
C GLU A 398 -9.34 6.22 -5.37
N LEU A 399 -9.87 5.02 -5.53
CA LEU A 399 -9.21 3.74 -5.34
C LEU A 399 -8.48 3.34 -6.62
N TRP A 400 -7.19 3.04 -6.48
CA TRP A 400 -6.32 2.57 -7.54
C TRP A 400 -5.79 1.21 -7.13
N ILE A 401 -5.84 0.23 -8.03
CA ILE A 401 -5.25 -1.09 -7.82
C ILE A 401 -4.30 -1.35 -8.97
N ILE A 402 -3.02 -1.49 -8.66
CA ILE A 402 -1.96 -1.69 -9.63
C ILE A 402 -1.36 -3.09 -9.49
N ASP A 403 -1.10 -3.72 -10.61
CA ASP A 403 -0.42 -5.01 -10.69
C ASP A 403 1.10 -4.88 -10.55
N ARG A 404 1.77 -6.03 -10.43
CA ARG A 404 3.23 -6.16 -10.36
C ARG A 404 4.02 -5.58 -11.54
N SER A 405 3.37 -5.27 -12.65
CA SER A 405 3.98 -4.65 -13.83
C SER A 405 3.79 -3.13 -13.87
N GLY A 406 3.25 -2.54 -12.80
CA GLY A 406 2.95 -1.11 -12.71
C GLY A 406 1.76 -0.71 -13.57
N ARG A 407 0.81 -1.61 -13.82
CA ARG A 407 -0.41 -1.31 -14.61
C ARG A 407 -1.63 -1.30 -13.71
N LEU A 408 -2.52 -0.34 -13.96
CA LEU A 408 -3.83 -0.34 -13.34
C LEU A 408 -4.63 -1.57 -13.78
N LEU A 409 -5.24 -2.25 -12.81
CA LEU A 409 -6.23 -3.26 -13.11
C LEU A 409 -7.42 -2.65 -13.86
N ALA A 410 -7.97 -3.41 -14.80
CA ALA A 410 -9.13 -2.97 -15.57
C ALA A 410 -10.30 -2.61 -14.64
N GLY A 411 -10.93 -1.45 -14.84
CA GLY A 411 -12.00 -0.95 -13.98
C GLY A 411 -11.54 -0.01 -12.85
N PHE A 412 -10.23 0.23 -12.72
CA PHE A 412 -9.65 1.26 -11.86
C PHE A 412 -9.00 2.38 -12.69
N PRO A 413 -8.93 3.63 -12.18
CA PRO A 413 -9.33 4.06 -10.84
C PRO A 413 -10.85 4.17 -10.64
N MET A 414 -11.28 4.05 -9.39
CA MET A 414 -12.69 3.97 -9.01
C MET A 414 -12.99 4.91 -7.84
N GLN A 415 -14.06 5.70 -7.94
CA GLN A 415 -14.45 6.63 -6.89
C GLN A 415 -15.14 5.88 -5.74
N VAL A 416 -14.48 5.72 -4.59
CA VAL A 416 -15.01 4.91 -3.46
C VAL A 416 -15.42 5.72 -2.25
N THR A 417 -14.94 6.96 -2.15
CA THR A 417 -15.30 7.89 -1.07
C THR A 417 -15.15 9.34 -1.55
N THR A 418 -15.46 10.32 -0.71
CA THR A 418 -15.28 11.74 -1.06
C THR A 418 -13.86 12.22 -0.84
N ALA A 419 -13.50 13.35 -1.46
CA ALA A 419 -12.22 14.02 -1.22
C ALA A 419 -11.98 14.31 0.27
N GLY A 420 -10.72 14.19 0.67
CA GLY A 420 -10.26 14.36 2.04
C GLY A 420 -9.28 13.27 2.47
N ARG A 421 -8.80 13.38 3.71
CA ARG A 421 -7.95 12.36 4.30
C ARG A 421 -8.80 11.12 4.62
N THR A 422 -8.35 9.98 4.14
CA THR A 422 -9.04 8.70 4.32
C THR A 422 -8.02 7.62 4.66
N TYR A 423 -8.43 6.71 5.54
CA TYR A 423 -7.63 5.61 6.05
C TYR A 423 -8.14 4.29 5.47
N PRO A 424 -7.42 3.69 4.49
CA PRO A 424 -7.83 2.43 3.88
C PRO A 424 -7.48 1.24 4.77
N LEU A 425 -8.26 0.17 4.63
CA LEU A 425 -8.09 -1.12 5.30
C LEU A 425 -8.65 -2.23 4.42
N ALA A 426 -7.93 -3.34 4.29
CA ALA A 426 -8.49 -4.56 3.74
C ALA A 426 -8.89 -5.52 4.87
N TYR A 427 -9.91 -6.34 4.68
CA TYR A 427 -10.40 -7.31 5.66
C TYR A 427 -10.93 -8.56 4.97
N LEU A 428 -11.16 -9.63 5.72
CA LEU A 428 -11.84 -10.82 5.21
C LEU A 428 -13.32 -10.75 5.57
N SER A 429 -14.17 -10.92 4.56
CA SER A 429 -15.61 -11.02 4.78
C SER A 429 -15.96 -12.29 5.57
N PRO A 430 -17.19 -12.41 6.11
CA PRO A 430 -17.60 -13.61 6.81
C PRO A 430 -17.40 -14.88 5.95
N PRO A 431 -17.15 -16.06 6.56
CA PRO A 431 -16.92 -17.30 5.83
C PRO A 431 -18.02 -17.68 4.83
N SER A 432 -19.25 -17.18 5.01
CA SER A 432 -20.36 -17.38 4.09
C SER A 432 -20.18 -16.69 2.73
N SER A 433 -19.48 -15.56 2.68
CA SER A 433 -19.18 -14.84 1.43
C SER A 433 -17.76 -15.11 0.92
N ASN A 434 -16.80 -15.31 1.83
CA ASN A 434 -15.40 -15.62 1.52
C ASN A 434 -14.79 -14.70 0.45
N LYS A 435 -14.91 -13.38 0.64
CA LYS A 435 -14.41 -12.32 -0.23
C LYS A 435 -13.38 -11.46 0.49
N ILE A 436 -12.61 -10.72 -0.29
CA ILE A 436 -11.74 -9.68 0.24
C ILE A 436 -12.56 -8.40 0.34
N GLY A 437 -12.57 -7.82 1.52
CA GLY A 437 -13.18 -6.54 1.78
C GLY A 437 -12.17 -5.40 1.68
N LEU A 438 -12.56 -4.27 1.11
CA LEU A 438 -11.85 -3.00 1.18
C LEU A 438 -12.74 -2.00 1.92
N ALA A 439 -12.20 -1.35 2.94
CA ALA A 439 -12.89 -0.37 3.76
C ALA A 439 -12.12 0.95 3.79
N PHE A 440 -12.86 2.05 3.88
CA PHE A 440 -12.37 3.42 3.78
C PHE A 440 -13.01 4.23 4.90
N LEU A 441 -12.19 4.63 5.87
CA LEU A 441 -12.62 5.48 6.97
C LEU A 441 -12.15 6.90 6.72
N SER A 442 -13.07 7.84 6.45
CA SER A 442 -12.72 9.24 6.23
C SER A 442 -12.47 9.97 7.55
N GLU A 443 -11.67 11.04 7.52
CA GLU A 443 -11.44 11.93 8.68
C GLU A 443 -12.74 12.52 9.24
N SER A 444 -13.75 12.70 8.38
CA SER A 444 -15.10 13.16 8.76
C SER A 444 -16.00 12.07 9.36
N GLY A 445 -15.51 10.83 9.50
CA GLY A 445 -16.24 9.71 10.09
C GLY A 445 -17.15 8.94 9.12
N SER A 446 -17.02 9.12 7.80
CA SER A 446 -17.66 8.21 6.84
C SER A 446 -16.92 6.88 6.84
N PHE A 447 -17.65 5.77 6.82
CA PHE A 447 -17.08 4.44 6.70
C PHE A 447 -17.76 3.72 5.53
N ASP A 448 -17.02 3.58 4.43
CA ASP A 448 -17.46 2.91 3.23
C ASP A 448 -16.71 1.60 3.07
N ALA A 449 -17.41 0.52 2.73
CA ALA A 449 -16.83 -0.82 2.60
C ALA A 449 -17.38 -1.55 1.38
N PHE A 450 -16.53 -2.34 0.77
CA PHE A 450 -16.80 -3.02 -0.49
C PHE A 450 -16.20 -4.42 -0.48
N LEU A 451 -16.84 -5.36 -1.16
CA LEU A 451 -16.36 -6.72 -1.34
C LEU A 451 -15.87 -6.92 -2.76
N SER A 452 -14.75 -7.63 -2.89
CA SER A 452 -14.25 -8.12 -4.16
C SER A 452 -15.21 -9.15 -4.76
N SER A 453 -15.17 -9.27 -6.08
CA SER A 453 -15.88 -10.33 -6.81
C SER A 453 -15.20 -11.69 -6.69
N THR A 454 -13.94 -11.71 -6.30
CA THR A 454 -13.04 -12.86 -6.21
C THR A 454 -13.08 -13.47 -4.81
N ASN A 455 -12.98 -14.79 -4.72
CA ASN A 455 -12.92 -15.43 -3.41
C ASN A 455 -11.57 -15.15 -2.76
N ALA A 456 -11.58 -14.90 -1.45
CA ALA A 456 -10.36 -14.82 -0.68
C ALA A 456 -9.67 -16.20 -0.63
N ALA A 457 -8.35 -16.19 -0.80
CA ALA A 457 -7.46 -17.32 -0.60
C ALA A 457 -6.76 -17.23 0.77
N PRO A 458 -6.21 -18.34 1.31
CA PRO A 458 -5.57 -18.38 2.63
C PRO A 458 -4.39 -17.40 2.84
N ALA A 459 -3.86 -16.80 1.77
CA ALA A 459 -2.75 -15.85 1.79
C ALA A 459 -3.06 -14.54 1.03
N SER A 460 -4.35 -14.19 0.89
CA SER A 460 -4.73 -13.01 0.11
C SER A 460 -4.31 -11.68 0.75
N LEU A 461 -4.02 -11.64 2.05
CA LEU A 461 -3.68 -10.42 2.77
C LEU A 461 -2.21 -10.46 3.20
N THR A 462 -1.39 -9.54 2.71
CA THR A 462 0.06 -9.49 2.98
C THR A 462 0.44 -8.28 3.80
N TRP A 463 -0.02 -7.10 3.37
CA TRP A 463 0.12 -5.84 4.07
C TRP A 463 -1.22 -5.13 4.01
N TRP A 464 -2.23 -5.68 4.69
CA TRP A 464 -3.63 -5.31 4.44
C TRP A 464 -4.11 -4.10 5.23
N GLN A 465 -3.22 -3.50 6.03
CA GLN A 465 -3.52 -2.34 6.85
C GLN A 465 -2.27 -1.56 7.23
N HIS A 466 -2.46 -0.42 7.91
CA HIS A 466 -1.35 0.37 8.44
C HIS A 466 -0.46 -0.46 9.36
N LEU A 467 0.86 -0.33 9.19
CA LEU A 467 1.88 -1.12 9.88
C LEU A 467 1.73 -2.64 9.65
N GLY A 468 1.18 -3.02 8.50
CA GLY A 468 1.21 -4.37 7.92
C GLY A 468 0.13 -5.32 8.41
N ASN A 469 -0.10 -5.39 9.73
CA ASN A 469 -0.99 -6.37 10.36
C ASN A 469 -1.65 -5.82 11.62
N GLU A 470 -2.59 -6.58 12.20
CA GLU A 470 -3.38 -6.21 13.38
C GLU A 470 -2.53 -5.84 14.59
N GLY A 471 -1.36 -6.47 14.73
CA GLY A 471 -0.42 -6.25 15.81
C GLY A 471 0.46 -5.01 15.62
N ASN A 472 0.33 -4.28 14.50
CA ASN A 472 1.27 -3.23 14.10
C ASN A 472 2.73 -3.69 14.12
N GLY A 473 2.99 -4.92 13.69
CA GLY A 473 4.35 -5.47 13.63
C GLY A 473 5.24 -4.76 12.62
N ASN A 474 4.63 -4.09 11.62
CA ASN A 474 5.34 -3.35 10.57
C ASN A 474 6.37 -4.22 9.86
N THR A 475 5.94 -5.44 9.53
CA THR A 475 6.75 -6.51 8.98
C THR A 475 5.90 -7.44 8.13
N ASP A 476 6.42 -7.85 6.98
CA ASP A 476 5.89 -9.01 6.26
C ASP A 476 6.71 -10.27 6.60
N ALA A 477 6.04 -11.23 7.23
CA ALA A 477 6.59 -12.51 7.63
C ALA A 477 6.17 -13.67 6.72
N SER A 478 5.37 -13.40 5.69
CA SER A 478 4.89 -14.41 4.75
C SER A 478 6.03 -14.93 3.87
N ILE A 479 6.00 -16.23 3.55
CA ILE A 479 6.96 -16.86 2.63
C ILE A 479 6.20 -17.26 1.37
N SER A 480 6.62 -16.67 0.24
CA SER A 480 6.07 -16.97 -1.08
C SER A 480 6.99 -17.94 -1.85
N PRO A 481 6.43 -18.86 -2.63
CA PRO A 481 7.24 -19.67 -3.54
C PRO A 481 7.82 -18.80 -4.65
N ALA A 482 9.13 -18.88 -4.86
CA ALA A 482 9.83 -18.15 -5.91
C ALA A 482 9.43 -18.62 -7.31
N VAL A 483 8.99 -17.69 -8.15
CA VAL A 483 8.79 -17.89 -9.60
C VAL A 483 9.86 -17.09 -10.34
N PRO A 484 10.96 -17.74 -10.80
CA PRO A 484 12.06 -17.02 -11.41
C PRO A 484 11.61 -16.32 -12.70
N ILE A 485 11.99 -15.05 -12.83
CA ILE A 485 11.68 -14.21 -14.00
C ILE A 485 12.32 -14.78 -15.28
N SER A 486 13.49 -15.42 -15.14
CA SER A 486 14.16 -16.12 -16.24
C SER A 486 14.90 -17.36 -15.75
N THR A 487 14.92 -18.40 -16.58
CA THR A 487 15.72 -19.61 -16.39
C THR A 487 17.12 -19.52 -17.00
N GLU A 488 17.40 -18.47 -17.79
CA GLU A 488 18.72 -18.23 -18.38
C GLU A 488 19.70 -17.68 -17.33
N TYR A 489 21.00 -17.98 -17.49
CA TYR A 489 22.03 -17.44 -16.62
C TYR A 489 22.19 -15.92 -16.80
N PHE A 490 22.25 -15.43 -18.05
CA PHE A 490 22.44 -14.01 -18.33
C PHE A 490 21.56 -13.54 -19.51
N PRO A 491 20.24 -13.43 -19.31
CA PRO A 491 19.29 -13.17 -20.39
C PRO A 491 19.50 -11.80 -21.04
N LYS A 492 19.82 -11.81 -22.34
CA LYS A 492 20.10 -10.60 -23.14
C LYS A 492 18.98 -9.57 -23.09
N SER A 493 17.73 -10.03 -23.03
CA SER A 493 16.54 -9.17 -22.95
C SER A 493 16.44 -8.37 -21.66
N ARG A 494 17.17 -8.76 -20.61
CA ARG A 494 17.22 -8.08 -19.31
C ARG A 494 18.54 -7.35 -19.04
N VAL A 495 19.39 -7.19 -20.05
CA VAL A 495 20.62 -6.39 -19.94
C VAL A 495 20.46 -5.13 -20.78
N TYR A 496 20.24 -4.00 -20.12
CA TYR A 496 19.94 -2.74 -20.80
C TYR A 496 20.32 -1.52 -19.96
N ASN A 497 20.30 -0.35 -20.59
CA ASN A 497 20.53 0.92 -19.92
C ASN A 497 19.22 1.68 -19.76
N TRP A 498 18.97 2.26 -18.59
CA TRP A 498 17.82 3.13 -18.36
C TRP A 498 18.18 4.31 -17.42
N PRO A 499 17.68 5.54 -17.69
CA PRO A 499 16.94 5.92 -18.90
C PRO A 499 17.85 5.90 -20.14
N ASN A 500 17.26 5.71 -21.33
CA ASN A 500 17.99 5.78 -22.60
C ASN A 500 17.08 6.43 -23.67
N PRO A 501 17.42 7.62 -24.21
CA PRO A 501 18.63 8.40 -23.96
C PRO A 501 18.77 8.94 -22.52
N VAL A 502 20.01 9.17 -22.11
CA VAL A 502 20.39 9.74 -20.81
C VAL A 502 20.41 11.26 -20.94
N TYR A 503 19.43 11.93 -20.32
CA TYR A 503 19.39 13.40 -20.22
C TYR A 503 19.96 13.92 -18.90
N GLY A 504 20.02 13.05 -17.89
CA GLY A 504 20.45 13.38 -16.54
C GLY A 504 21.96 13.33 -16.35
N GLN A 505 22.34 13.40 -15.09
CA GLN A 505 23.73 13.31 -14.62
C GLN A 505 24.21 11.87 -14.43
N SER A 506 23.30 10.90 -14.46
CA SER A 506 23.60 9.48 -14.31
C SER A 506 22.60 8.62 -15.08
N THR A 507 22.99 7.36 -15.28
CA THR A 507 22.14 6.31 -15.84
C THR A 507 22.42 4.99 -15.14
N GLN A 508 21.47 4.05 -15.20
CA GLN A 508 21.59 2.72 -14.63
C GLN A 508 21.83 1.71 -15.75
N ILE A 509 22.86 0.88 -15.60
CA ILE A 509 23.01 -0.34 -16.40
C ILE A 509 22.38 -1.47 -15.59
N ARG A 510 21.20 -1.92 -16.04
CA ARG A 510 20.44 -3.00 -15.43
C ARG A 510 20.82 -4.34 -16.04
N TYR A 511 20.88 -5.36 -15.20
CA TYR A 511 21.13 -6.73 -15.61
C TYR A 511 20.50 -7.75 -14.64
N TYR A 512 20.03 -8.86 -15.19
CA TYR A 512 19.57 -10.03 -14.43
C TYR A 512 20.62 -11.13 -14.47
N THR A 513 20.81 -11.84 -13.36
CA THR A 513 21.68 -13.02 -13.29
C THR A 513 20.95 -14.20 -12.69
N GLY A 514 20.97 -15.37 -13.33
CA GLY A 514 20.36 -16.60 -12.81
C GLY A 514 21.16 -17.28 -11.71
N GLU A 515 22.45 -16.95 -11.56
CA GLU A 515 23.35 -17.40 -10.49
C GLU A 515 24.11 -16.19 -9.93
N ASP A 516 24.61 -16.31 -8.70
CA ASP A 516 25.45 -15.25 -8.12
C ASP A 516 26.70 -15.05 -8.99
N ALA A 517 26.97 -13.79 -9.34
CA ALA A 517 28.00 -13.43 -10.31
C ALA A 517 28.74 -12.15 -9.92
N ASN A 518 29.97 -12.02 -10.41
CA ASN A 518 30.63 -10.72 -10.50
C ASN A 518 30.34 -10.13 -11.88
N VAL A 519 29.95 -8.87 -11.93
CA VAL A 519 29.59 -8.18 -13.17
C VAL A 519 30.55 -7.03 -13.42
N LEU A 520 31.17 -7.03 -14.60
CA LEU A 520 32.07 -5.98 -15.07
C LEU A 520 31.43 -5.28 -16.27
N VAL A 521 31.24 -3.97 -16.17
CA VAL A 521 30.77 -3.14 -17.27
C VAL A 521 31.92 -2.29 -17.78
N THR A 522 32.34 -2.50 -19.02
CA THR A 522 33.32 -1.66 -19.71
C THR A 522 32.58 -0.70 -20.64
N ILE A 523 32.70 0.60 -20.40
CA ILE A 523 32.12 1.64 -21.26
C ILE A 523 33.14 2.04 -22.33
N LEU A 524 32.71 2.05 -23.59
CA LEU A 524 33.50 2.34 -24.77
C LEU A 524 32.85 3.49 -25.57
N ASP A 525 33.65 4.34 -26.22
CA ASP A 525 33.14 5.20 -27.30
C ASP A 525 32.97 4.42 -28.61
N LEU A 526 32.42 5.07 -29.65
CA LEU A 526 32.21 4.44 -30.96
C LEU A 526 33.50 3.99 -31.67
N SER A 527 34.67 4.49 -31.26
CA SER A 527 35.96 4.01 -31.78
C SER A 527 36.44 2.73 -31.08
N GLY A 528 35.74 2.28 -30.03
CA GLY A 528 36.12 1.16 -29.18
C GLY A 528 37.10 1.54 -28.07
N ARG A 529 37.39 2.85 -27.88
CA ARG A 529 38.27 3.30 -26.81
C ARG A 529 37.52 3.24 -25.48
N LYS A 530 38.17 2.64 -24.47
CA LYS A 530 37.64 2.57 -23.10
C LYS A 530 37.52 3.94 -22.48
N ILE A 531 36.32 4.25 -21.98
CA ILE A 531 35.99 5.45 -21.21
C ILE A 531 36.10 5.17 -19.72
N THR A 532 35.50 4.07 -19.24
CA THR A 532 35.55 3.66 -17.84
C THR A 532 35.20 2.19 -17.67
N GLU A 533 35.44 1.67 -16.46
CA GLU A 533 34.99 0.36 -15.99
C GLU A 533 34.20 0.53 -14.70
N LEU A 534 33.10 -0.21 -14.59
CA LEU A 534 32.24 -0.26 -13.42
C LEU A 534 32.13 -1.72 -13.01
N SER A 535 32.16 -2.00 -11.71
CA SER A 535 32.06 -3.36 -11.17
C SER A 535 30.88 -3.43 -10.22
N GLY A 536 30.15 -4.53 -10.26
CA GLY A 536 29.04 -4.82 -9.38
C GLY A 536 28.88 -6.31 -9.14
N LYS A 537 27.90 -6.66 -8.32
CA LYS A 537 27.48 -8.05 -8.12
C LYS A 537 26.19 -8.31 -8.87
N GLY A 538 26.00 -9.53 -9.33
CA GLY A 538 24.72 -10.06 -9.74
C GLY A 538 24.24 -11.01 -8.66
N THR A 539 23.13 -10.71 -8.01
CA THR A 539 22.44 -11.66 -7.15
C THR A 539 21.58 -12.57 -8.02
N ALA A 540 21.67 -13.88 -7.78
CA ALA A 540 20.89 -14.87 -8.49
C ALA A 540 19.39 -14.55 -8.44
N GLY A 541 18.67 -14.73 -9.55
CA GLY A 541 17.22 -14.74 -9.58
C GLY A 541 16.53 -13.37 -9.61
N MET A 542 17.28 -12.26 -9.64
CA MET A 542 16.71 -10.90 -9.60
C MET A 542 17.50 -9.90 -10.44
N ASP A 543 16.91 -8.73 -10.65
CA ASP A 543 17.59 -7.61 -11.29
C ASP A 543 18.59 -6.91 -10.36
N ASN A 544 19.64 -6.40 -10.98
CA ASN A 544 20.71 -5.67 -10.33
C ASN A 544 21.07 -4.46 -11.18
N GLU A 545 21.66 -3.45 -10.56
CA GLU A 545 22.01 -2.20 -11.23
C GLU A 545 23.39 -1.70 -10.85
N ILE A 546 24.04 -1.09 -11.85
CA ILE A 546 25.26 -0.32 -11.65
C ILE A 546 25.02 1.08 -12.21
N THR A 547 25.25 2.09 -11.37
CA THR A 547 25.15 3.50 -11.76
C THR A 547 26.39 3.94 -12.53
N TRP A 548 26.18 4.56 -13.69
CA TRP A 548 27.20 5.30 -14.41
C TRP A 548 26.94 6.80 -14.29
N ASN A 549 27.86 7.53 -13.65
CA ASN A 549 27.84 8.99 -13.63
C ASN A 549 28.32 9.55 -14.98
N VAL A 550 27.44 10.32 -15.64
CA VAL A 550 27.68 10.95 -16.95
C VAL A 550 27.81 12.47 -16.87
N SER A 551 27.88 13.06 -15.68
CA SER A 551 27.98 14.52 -15.47
C SER A 551 29.14 15.16 -16.24
N ASN A 552 30.23 14.43 -16.45
CA ASN A 552 31.42 14.90 -17.17
C ASN A 552 31.63 14.21 -18.54
N ILE A 553 30.63 13.50 -19.05
CA ILE A 553 30.67 12.79 -20.33
C ILE A 553 30.04 13.65 -21.44
N GLN A 554 30.58 13.60 -22.66
CA GLN A 554 30.04 14.39 -23.78
C GLN A 554 28.75 13.75 -24.34
N SER A 555 27.92 14.55 -25.01
CA SER A 555 26.79 14.01 -25.78
C SER A 555 27.31 13.07 -26.87
N GLY A 556 26.69 11.91 -27.03
CA GLY A 556 27.14 10.91 -27.99
C GLY A 556 26.57 9.52 -27.73
N ILE A 557 26.99 8.56 -28.55
CA ILE A 557 26.64 7.15 -28.40
C ILE A 557 27.84 6.41 -27.81
N TYR A 558 27.58 5.61 -26.79
CA TYR A 558 28.53 4.77 -26.10
C TYR A 558 28.08 3.30 -26.17
N LEU A 559 29.04 2.39 -26.05
CA LEU A 559 28.80 0.95 -25.94
C LEU A 559 29.22 0.48 -24.55
N ALA A 560 28.31 -0.18 -23.84
CA ALA A 560 28.62 -0.89 -22.62
C ALA A 560 28.78 -2.38 -22.92
N ARG A 561 29.98 -2.92 -22.71
CA ARG A 561 30.23 -4.36 -22.67
C ARG A 561 29.99 -4.83 -21.24
N VAL A 562 28.87 -5.53 -21.01
CA VAL A 562 28.47 -6.07 -19.72
C VAL A 562 28.86 -7.55 -19.68
N GLU A 563 29.82 -7.92 -18.83
CA GLU A 563 30.26 -9.29 -18.61
C GLU A 563 29.82 -9.77 -17.22
N ALA A 564 29.04 -10.85 -17.17
CA ALA A 564 28.68 -11.53 -15.94
C ALA A 564 29.44 -12.85 -15.82
N ARG A 565 30.10 -13.06 -14.67
CA ARG A 565 30.91 -14.25 -14.40
C ARG A 565 30.51 -14.89 -13.07
N SER A 566 29.95 -16.10 -13.13
CA SER A 566 29.71 -16.97 -11.98
C SER A 566 30.91 -17.90 -11.77
N ALA A 567 30.80 -18.83 -10.82
CA ALA A 567 31.81 -19.87 -10.64
C ALA A 567 31.93 -20.81 -11.86
N ALA A 568 30.85 -20.99 -12.63
CA ALA A 568 30.77 -21.96 -13.72
C ALA A 568 30.56 -21.34 -15.11
N LYS A 569 30.03 -20.12 -15.20
CA LYS A 569 29.60 -19.49 -16.46
C LYS A 569 30.19 -18.10 -16.61
N SER A 570 30.40 -17.69 -17.86
CA SER A 570 30.76 -16.31 -18.21
C SER A 570 30.05 -15.92 -19.49
N GLU A 571 29.28 -14.85 -19.45
CA GLU A 571 28.50 -14.35 -20.59
C GLU A 571 28.67 -12.83 -20.76
N VAL A 572 28.54 -12.38 -22.00
CA VAL A 572 28.76 -10.97 -22.38
C VAL A 572 27.61 -10.46 -23.22
N VAL A 573 27.12 -9.27 -22.88
CA VAL A 573 26.09 -8.54 -23.64
C VAL A 573 26.58 -7.12 -23.93
N PHE A 574 26.29 -6.62 -25.13
CA PHE A 574 26.58 -5.25 -25.51
C PHE A 574 25.32 -4.40 -25.48
N VAL A 575 25.37 -3.27 -24.80
CA VAL A 575 24.28 -2.30 -24.69
C VAL A 575 24.70 -0.97 -25.32
N LYS A 576 23.82 -0.36 -26.10
CA LYS A 576 24.03 1.00 -26.65
C LYS A 576 23.45 2.03 -25.69
N ILE A 577 24.21 3.06 -25.38
CA ILE A 577 23.81 4.14 -24.46
C ILE A 577 23.95 5.46 -25.21
N ALA A 578 22.85 6.22 -25.32
CA ALA A 578 22.89 7.57 -25.86
C ALA A 578 22.92 8.57 -24.70
N VAL A 579 23.89 9.47 -24.66
CA VAL A 579 23.97 10.57 -23.70
C VAL A 579 23.65 11.87 -24.43
N VAL A 580 22.73 12.66 -23.86
CA VAL A 580 22.25 13.93 -24.44
C VAL A 580 22.30 15.00 -23.34
N LYS A 581 23.16 16.00 -23.55
CA LYS A 581 23.29 17.17 -22.68
C LYS A 581 22.72 18.44 -23.29
#